data_AF-C3P661-F1
#
_entry.id   AF-C3P661-F1
#
_cell.length_a   1.000
_cell.length_b   1.000
_cell.length_c   1.000
_cell.angle_alpha   90.00
_cell.angle_beta   90.00
_cell.angle_gamma   90.00
#
_symmetry.space_group_name_H-M   'P 1'
#
loop_
_entity.id
_entity.type
_entity.pdbx_description
1 polymer ?
#
loop_
_entity_poly.entity_id
_entity_poly.type
_entity_poly.pdbx_seq_one_letter_code
_entity_poly.pdbx_strand_id
1 'polypeptide(L)'
;MQEKAVVLDDQMIRRALTRISHEIVERNKGVDNCVLVGIKTRGIFIAQRLAERIGQIEGKEMEVGELDITLYRDDLTLQSKNKEPLVKGSDIPVDITKKKVILVDDVLYTGRTVRAAMDALMDLGRPSQIQLAVLVDRGHRELPIRADYVGKNIPTSSEERIEVDLQETDQQDRVSIYDK
;
A
#
# COMPACT_ATOMS: atom_id res chain seq x y z
N MET A 1 11.44 -11.29 19.18
CA MET A 1 10.29 -10.40 18.91
C MET A 1 9.27 -10.42 20.03
N GLN A 2 9.20 -9.32 20.76
CA GLN A 2 8.18 -9.04 21.78
C GLN A 2 7.25 -7.96 21.22
N GLU A 3 5.93 -8.14 21.34
CA GLU A 3 4.98 -7.08 20.99
C GLU A 3 5.19 -5.92 21.96
N LYS A 4 5.56 -4.76 21.40
CA LYS A 4 5.81 -3.55 22.18
C LYS A 4 4.52 -2.77 22.40
N ALA A 5 3.70 -2.62 21.36
CA ALA A 5 2.39 -1.99 21.46
C ALA A 5 1.50 -2.29 20.26
N VAL A 6 0.18 -2.29 20.49
CA VAL A 6 -0.81 -2.15 19.41
C VAL A 6 -0.94 -0.67 19.06
N VAL A 7 -0.68 -0.33 17.80
CA VAL A 7 -0.64 1.06 17.31
C VAL A 7 -1.91 1.44 16.52
N LEU A 8 -2.60 0.48 15.94
CA LEU A 8 -3.95 0.64 15.38
C LEU A 8 -4.78 -0.60 15.73
N ASP A 9 -5.93 -0.41 16.36
CA ASP A 9 -6.96 -1.45 16.50
C ASP A 9 -7.94 -1.42 15.31
N ASP A 10 -8.88 -2.37 15.25
CA ASP A 10 -9.93 -2.43 14.22
C ASP A 10 -10.64 -1.09 14.01
N GLN A 11 -11.00 -0.40 15.10
CA GLN A 11 -11.70 0.88 15.02
C GLN A 11 -10.82 1.97 14.39
N MET A 12 -9.55 2.03 14.76
CA MET A 12 -8.59 2.97 14.20
C MET A 12 -8.27 2.66 12.74
N ILE A 13 -8.15 1.39 12.35
CA ILE A 13 -7.97 0.98 10.94
C ILE A 13 -9.18 1.44 10.13
N ARG A 14 -10.41 1.15 10.57
CA ARG A 14 -11.64 1.59 9.89
C ARG A 14 -11.69 3.10 9.70
N ARG A 15 -11.40 3.87 10.76
CA ARG A 15 -11.35 5.35 10.70
C ARG A 15 -10.28 5.84 9.73
N ALA A 16 -9.10 5.23 9.72
CA ALA A 16 -8.01 5.59 8.82
C ALA A 16 -8.41 5.33 7.36
N LEU A 17 -8.99 4.17 7.04
CA LEU A 17 -9.45 3.85 5.68
C LEU A 17 -10.57 4.79 5.23
N THR A 18 -11.55 5.10 6.09
CA THR A 18 -12.59 6.09 5.76
C THR A 18 -11.99 7.46 5.47
N ARG A 19 -11.00 7.92 6.25
CA ARG A 19 -10.32 9.19 5.97
C ARG A 19 -9.60 9.17 4.63
N ILE A 20 -8.81 8.13 4.36
CA ILE A 20 -8.11 7.96 3.08
C ILE A 20 -9.10 7.96 1.90
N SER A 21 -10.25 7.30 2.04
CA SER A 21 -11.30 7.32 1.00
C SER A 21 -11.80 8.73 0.69
N HIS A 22 -12.08 9.55 1.72
CA HIS A 22 -12.46 10.96 1.51
C HIS A 22 -11.32 11.77 0.89
N GLU A 23 -10.08 11.63 1.38
CA GLU A 23 -8.92 12.34 0.84
C GLU A 23 -8.70 12.00 -0.65
N ILE A 24 -8.84 10.73 -1.04
CA ILE A 24 -8.76 10.29 -2.45
C ILE A 24 -9.81 10.99 -3.29
N VAL A 25 -11.08 10.97 -2.86
CA VAL A 25 -12.19 11.59 -3.59
C VAL A 25 -11.97 13.10 -3.75
N GLU A 26 -11.65 13.79 -2.66
CA GLU A 26 -11.44 15.24 -2.67
C GLU A 26 -10.26 15.64 -3.56
N ARG A 27 -9.11 14.98 -3.41
CA ARG A 27 -7.90 15.29 -4.18
C ARG A 27 -8.06 15.03 -5.67
N ASN A 28 -8.83 14.00 -6.02
CA ASN A 28 -9.06 13.60 -7.40
C ASN A 28 -10.27 14.28 -8.05
N LYS A 29 -11.05 15.06 -7.28
CA LYS A 29 -12.32 15.70 -7.67
C LYS A 29 -13.34 14.66 -8.16
N GLY A 30 -13.55 13.64 -7.33
CA GLY A 30 -14.23 12.41 -7.69
C GLY A 30 -13.23 11.35 -8.16
N VAL A 31 -13.74 10.15 -8.49
CA VAL A 31 -12.91 8.99 -8.86
C VAL A 31 -13.00 8.59 -10.33
N ASP A 32 -13.52 9.49 -11.17
CA ASP A 32 -13.49 9.30 -12.61
C ASP A 32 -12.03 9.19 -13.10
N ASN A 33 -11.76 8.14 -13.87
CA ASN A 33 -10.41 7.75 -14.34
C ASN A 33 -9.41 7.38 -13.23
N CYS A 34 -9.85 7.02 -12.03
CA CYS A 34 -9.00 6.45 -10.99
C CYS A 34 -9.00 4.92 -11.05
N VAL A 35 -7.86 4.29 -10.73
CA VAL A 35 -7.71 2.84 -10.54
C VAL A 35 -6.93 2.60 -9.26
N LEU A 36 -7.41 1.74 -8.38
CA LEU A 36 -6.68 1.31 -7.19
C LEU A 36 -5.82 0.09 -7.54
N VAL A 37 -4.56 0.08 -7.12
CA VAL A 37 -3.65 -1.04 -7.36
C VAL A 37 -2.99 -1.44 -6.05
N GLY A 38 -3.42 -2.58 -5.50
CA GLY A 38 -2.86 -3.11 -4.25
C GLY A 38 -1.55 -3.84 -4.48
N ILE A 39 -0.56 -3.56 -3.62
CA ILE A 39 0.70 -4.30 -3.61
C ILE A 39 0.58 -5.46 -2.61
N LYS A 40 0.83 -6.70 -3.06
CA LYS A 40 0.66 -7.90 -2.21
C LYS A 40 1.47 -7.86 -0.92
N THR A 41 1.05 -8.54 0.15
CA THR A 41 -0.17 -9.39 0.27
C THR A 41 -1.35 -8.62 0.87
N ARG A 42 -1.10 -7.63 1.74
CA ARG A 42 -2.16 -6.92 2.46
C ARG A 42 -2.64 -5.65 1.76
N GLY A 43 -1.81 -5.04 0.91
CA GLY A 43 -2.19 -3.85 0.14
C GLY A 43 -3.40 -4.08 -0.78
N ILE A 44 -3.60 -5.29 -1.31
CA ILE A 44 -4.79 -5.62 -2.11
C ILE A 44 -6.08 -5.64 -1.30
N PHE A 45 -6.08 -6.20 -0.09
CA PHE A 45 -7.25 -6.17 0.78
C PHE A 45 -7.58 -4.73 1.23
N ILE A 46 -6.55 -3.93 1.51
CA ILE A 46 -6.73 -2.50 1.78
C ILE A 46 -7.31 -1.79 0.55
N ALA A 47 -6.83 -2.07 -0.66
CA ALA A 47 -7.35 -1.47 -1.89
C ALA A 47 -8.83 -1.82 -2.11
N GLN A 48 -9.22 -3.08 -1.89
CA GLN A 48 -10.63 -3.52 -1.97
C GLN A 48 -11.50 -2.81 -0.94
N ARG A 49 -11.05 -2.71 0.32
CA ARG A 49 -11.76 -1.98 1.38
C ARG A 49 -11.90 -0.48 1.09
N LEU A 50 -10.90 0.12 0.45
CA LEU A 50 -10.95 1.51 -0.01
C LEU A 50 -11.94 1.68 -1.16
N ALA A 51 -11.93 0.77 -2.15
CA ALA A 51 -12.85 0.78 -3.28
C ALA A 51 -14.31 0.68 -2.82
N GLU A 52 -14.61 -0.21 -1.86
CA GLU A 52 -15.93 -0.36 -1.26
C GLU A 52 -16.39 0.96 -0.60
N ARG A 53 -15.54 1.57 0.23
CA ARG A 53 -15.85 2.83 0.91
C ARG A 53 -16.04 3.99 -0.05
N ILE A 54 -15.19 4.09 -1.06
CA ILE A 54 -15.32 5.12 -2.08
C ILE A 54 -16.61 4.90 -2.88
N GLY A 55 -16.97 3.66 -3.18
CA GLY A 55 -18.25 3.34 -3.82
C GLY A 55 -19.45 3.75 -2.98
N GLN A 56 -19.38 3.62 -1.65
CA GLN A 56 -20.41 4.12 -0.74
C GLN A 56 -20.50 5.66 -0.70
N ILE A 57 -19.38 6.36 -0.93
CA ILE A 57 -19.31 7.84 -0.92
C ILE A 57 -19.79 8.43 -2.26
N GLU A 58 -19.28 7.93 -3.37
CA GLU A 58 -19.47 8.49 -4.72
C GLU A 58 -20.62 7.82 -5.50
N GLY A 59 -21.12 6.68 -5.04
CA GLY A 59 -22.10 5.86 -5.77
C GLY A 59 -21.56 5.23 -7.05
N LYS A 60 -20.23 5.05 -7.14
CA LYS A 60 -19.53 4.51 -8.31
C LYS A 60 -18.57 3.40 -7.91
N GLU A 61 -18.57 2.30 -8.65
CA GLU A 61 -17.58 1.24 -8.46
C GLU A 61 -16.20 1.68 -8.97
N MET A 62 -15.16 1.35 -8.21
CA MET A 62 -13.77 1.58 -8.60
C MET A 62 -13.12 0.28 -9.05
N GLU A 63 -12.36 0.37 -10.14
CA GLU A 63 -11.51 -0.72 -10.59
C GLU A 63 -10.36 -0.96 -9.60
N VAL A 64 -10.15 -2.22 -9.25
CA VAL A 64 -9.09 -2.67 -8.35
C VAL A 64 -8.23 -3.70 -9.06
N GLY A 65 -6.93 -3.44 -9.13
CA GLY A 65 -5.92 -4.40 -9.59
C GLY A 65 -4.94 -4.77 -8.48
N GLU A 66 -4.11 -5.77 -8.76
CA GLU A 66 -3.01 -6.21 -7.88
C GLU A 66 -1.66 -6.25 -8.60
N LEU A 67 -0.61 -5.94 -7.83
CA LEU A 67 0.78 -6.19 -8.21
C LEU A 67 1.42 -7.13 -7.18
N ASP A 68 1.87 -8.29 -7.66
CA ASP A 68 2.66 -9.21 -6.85
C ASP A 68 4.13 -8.80 -6.92
N ILE A 69 4.62 -8.21 -5.83
CA ILE A 69 6.00 -7.78 -5.69
C ILE A 69 6.61 -8.53 -4.52
N THR A 70 7.60 -9.37 -4.81
CA THR A 70 8.38 -10.03 -3.77
C THR A 70 9.71 -9.32 -3.63
N LEU A 71 9.99 -8.82 -2.42
CA LEU A 71 11.34 -8.39 -2.07
C LEU A 71 12.24 -9.63 -1.98
N TYR A 72 13.26 -9.72 -2.82
CA TYR A 72 14.36 -10.64 -2.53
C TYR A 72 15.10 -10.09 -1.30
N ARG A 73 15.07 -10.86 -0.22
CA ARG A 73 15.99 -10.68 0.89
C ARG A 73 17.22 -11.50 0.55
N ASP A 74 18.33 -10.81 0.26
CA ASP A 74 19.64 -11.38 -0.07
C ASP A 74 20.29 -12.17 1.09
N ASP A 75 19.56 -12.44 2.17
CA ASP A 75 20.02 -13.12 3.38
C ASP A 75 20.04 -14.65 3.28
N LEU A 76 19.68 -15.26 2.14
CA LEU A 76 19.76 -16.73 1.96
C LEU A 76 21.00 -17.24 1.21
N THR A 77 21.78 -16.40 0.52
CA THR A 77 23.13 -16.77 0.03
C THR A 77 23.92 -15.52 -0.33
N LEU A 78 25.08 -15.36 0.33
CA LEU A 78 26.07 -14.26 0.32
C LEU A 78 26.63 -13.76 -1.04
N GLN A 79 25.95 -13.87 -2.19
CA GLN A 79 26.59 -13.61 -3.49
C GLN A 79 25.79 -12.82 -4.55
N SER A 80 24.60 -12.29 -4.23
CA SER A 80 23.90 -11.37 -5.16
C SER A 80 23.88 -9.95 -4.59
N LYS A 81 24.28 -8.96 -5.40
CA LYS A 81 24.45 -7.55 -4.99
C LYS A 81 23.15 -6.72 -5.06
N ASN A 82 22.00 -7.32 -5.33
CA ASN A 82 20.79 -6.59 -5.70
C ASN A 82 19.62 -6.94 -4.77
N LYS A 83 19.47 -6.13 -3.72
CA LYS A 83 18.29 -6.05 -2.83
C LYS A 83 17.07 -5.45 -3.55
N GLU A 84 16.79 -5.91 -4.76
CA GLU A 84 15.77 -5.35 -5.63
C GLU A 84 14.46 -6.16 -5.52
N PRO A 85 13.30 -5.49 -5.40
CA PRO A 85 12.03 -6.17 -5.48
C PRO A 85 11.82 -6.74 -6.89
N LEU A 86 11.35 -7.98 -6.97
CA LEU A 86 10.96 -8.63 -8.21
C LEU A 86 9.43 -8.63 -8.34
N VAL A 87 8.94 -8.11 -9.46
CA VAL A 87 7.52 -8.20 -9.84
C VAL A 87 7.28 -9.62 -10.36
N LYS A 88 6.45 -10.40 -9.67
CA LYS A 88 6.10 -11.78 -10.06
C LYS A 88 4.92 -11.84 -11.01
N GLY A 89 4.03 -10.86 -10.94
CA GLY A 89 2.83 -10.81 -11.75
C GLY A 89 2.03 -9.54 -11.48
N SER A 90 1.12 -9.26 -12.40
CA SER A 90 0.18 -8.15 -12.33
C SER A 90 -1.18 -8.63 -12.82
N ASP A 91 -2.23 -8.32 -12.07
CA ASP A 91 -3.61 -8.49 -12.51
C ASP A 91 -4.32 -7.15 -12.35
N ILE A 92 -4.35 -6.38 -13.43
CA ILE A 92 -5.05 -5.09 -13.47
C ILE A 92 -6.15 -5.22 -14.54
N PRO A 93 -7.43 -5.16 -14.17
CA PRO A 93 -8.54 -5.55 -15.05
C PRO A 93 -8.80 -4.54 -16.18
N VAL A 94 -8.09 -3.41 -16.20
CA VAL A 94 -8.31 -2.29 -17.12
C VAL A 94 -7.00 -1.69 -17.61
N ASP A 95 -7.03 -1.09 -18.80
CA ASP A 95 -5.92 -0.23 -19.25
C ASP A 95 -5.78 0.98 -18.32
N ILE A 96 -4.55 1.18 -17.84
CA ILE A 96 -4.15 2.27 -16.94
C ILE A 96 -3.62 3.49 -17.69
N THR A 97 -3.50 3.43 -19.02
CA THR A 97 -3.01 4.53 -19.84
C THR A 97 -3.91 5.75 -19.71
N LYS A 98 -3.30 6.92 -19.42
CA LYS A 98 -3.95 8.20 -19.11
C LYS A 98 -4.84 8.20 -17.85
N LYS A 99 -4.94 7.10 -17.11
CA LYS A 99 -5.66 7.02 -15.82
C LYS A 99 -4.78 7.47 -14.65
N LYS A 100 -5.41 7.84 -13.55
CA LYS A 100 -4.76 8.12 -12.27
C LYS A 100 -4.69 6.81 -11.47
N VAL A 101 -3.51 6.25 -11.32
CA VAL A 101 -3.32 5.01 -10.56
C VAL A 101 -2.98 5.35 -9.12
N ILE A 102 -3.66 4.74 -8.16
CA ILE A 102 -3.39 4.89 -6.73
C ILE A 102 -2.84 3.55 -6.25
N LEU A 103 -1.53 3.49 -6.05
CA LEU A 103 -0.88 2.36 -5.40
C LEU A 103 -1.31 2.29 -3.94
N VAL A 104 -1.59 1.08 -3.45
CA VAL A 104 -2.01 0.84 -2.07
C VAL A 104 -1.06 -0.15 -1.41
N ASP A 105 -0.42 0.28 -0.32
CA ASP A 105 0.51 -0.53 0.47
C ASP A 105 0.08 -0.54 1.95
N ASP A 106 0.45 -1.57 2.70
CA ASP A 106 0.11 -1.63 4.12
C ASP A 106 1.06 -0.76 4.95
N VAL A 107 2.37 -0.86 4.70
CA VAL A 107 3.40 -0.14 5.45
C VAL A 107 4.44 0.48 4.52
N LEU A 108 4.51 1.81 4.48
CA LEU A 108 5.61 2.51 3.82
C LEU A 108 6.85 2.57 4.72
N TYR A 109 7.89 1.83 4.32
CA TYR A 109 9.19 1.77 4.98
C TYR A 109 10.30 2.40 4.12
N THR A 110 11.17 1.62 3.49
CA THR A 110 12.30 2.12 2.68
C THR A 110 11.86 2.79 1.37
N GLY A 111 10.65 2.48 0.89
CA GLY A 111 10.11 2.91 -0.41
C GLY A 111 10.47 1.99 -1.58
N ARG A 112 11.29 0.95 -1.38
CA ARG A 112 11.75 0.07 -2.46
C ARG A 112 10.61 -0.71 -3.13
N THR A 113 9.66 -1.22 -2.36
CA THR A 113 8.48 -1.92 -2.90
C THR A 113 7.67 -1.01 -3.81
N VAL A 114 7.39 0.22 -3.36
CA VAL A 114 6.68 1.23 -4.17
C VAL A 114 7.45 1.56 -5.44
N ARG A 115 8.77 1.68 -5.39
CA ARG A 115 9.59 1.91 -6.61
C ARG A 115 9.39 0.80 -7.64
N ALA A 116 9.48 -0.48 -7.23
CA ALA A 116 9.21 -1.58 -8.15
C ALA A 116 7.76 -1.60 -8.64
N ALA A 117 6.80 -1.19 -7.81
CA ALA A 117 5.41 -1.08 -8.24
C ALA A 117 5.22 -0.01 -9.31
N MET A 118 5.89 1.14 -9.16
CA MET A 118 5.89 2.17 -10.19
C MET A 118 6.49 1.68 -11.50
N ASP A 119 7.63 0.97 -11.44
CA ASP A 119 8.25 0.38 -12.63
C ASP A 119 7.31 -0.62 -13.32
N ALA A 120 6.67 -1.51 -12.55
CA ALA A 120 5.68 -2.46 -13.06
C ALA A 120 4.51 -1.77 -13.77
N LEU A 121 3.97 -0.69 -13.19
CA LEU A 121 2.91 0.10 -13.81
C LEU A 121 3.37 0.75 -15.12
N MET A 122 4.63 1.18 -15.20
CA MET A 122 5.20 1.75 -16.43
C MET A 122 5.44 0.69 -17.51
N ASP A 123 5.61 -0.58 -17.15
CA ASP A 123 5.65 -1.67 -18.13
C ASP A 123 4.26 -2.00 -18.68
N LEU A 124 3.21 -1.84 -17.86
CA LEU A 124 1.82 -2.15 -18.21
C LEU A 124 1.10 -1.03 -18.98
N GLY A 125 1.53 0.22 -18.83
CA GLY A 125 0.86 1.34 -19.49
C GLY A 125 1.52 2.69 -19.24
N ARG A 126 0.78 3.77 -19.51
CA ARG A 126 1.25 5.15 -19.29
C ARG A 126 0.22 5.93 -18.47
N PRO A 127 0.12 5.69 -17.15
CA PRO A 127 -0.80 6.44 -16.30
C PRO A 127 -0.49 7.94 -16.34
N SER A 128 -1.53 8.77 -16.23
CA SER A 128 -1.36 10.23 -16.17
C SER A 128 -0.78 10.67 -14.83
N GLN A 129 -1.03 9.91 -13.76
CA GLN A 129 -0.48 10.11 -12.43
C GLN A 129 -0.37 8.76 -11.71
N ILE A 130 0.66 8.61 -10.88
CA ILE A 130 0.76 7.54 -9.89
C ILE A 130 0.76 8.21 -8.51
N GLN A 131 -0.21 7.84 -7.68
CA GLN A 131 -0.35 8.28 -6.30
C GLN A 131 -0.10 7.10 -5.36
N LEU A 132 0.17 7.37 -4.08
CA LEU A 132 0.42 6.33 -3.07
C LEU A 132 -0.45 6.51 -1.83
N ALA A 133 -1.28 5.53 -1.52
CA ALA A 133 -2.00 5.41 -0.26
C ALA A 133 -1.38 4.32 0.61
N VAL A 134 -1.09 4.63 1.87
CA VAL A 134 -0.59 3.65 2.83
C VAL A 134 -1.35 3.68 4.15
N LEU A 135 -1.54 2.51 4.76
CA LEU A 135 -2.16 2.45 6.09
C LEU A 135 -1.22 3.01 7.15
N VAL A 136 0.06 2.63 7.11
CA VAL A 136 1.09 3.13 8.03
C VAL A 136 2.28 3.69 7.27
N ASP A 137 2.75 4.86 7.68
CA ASP A 137 4.07 5.36 7.33
C ASP A 137 4.98 5.27 8.55
N ARG A 138 6.04 4.46 8.45
CA ARG A 138 6.98 4.23 9.55
C ARG A 138 8.31 4.97 9.42
N GLY A 139 8.45 5.84 8.43
CA GLY A 139 9.70 6.58 8.13
C GLY A 139 10.82 5.71 7.52
N HIS A 140 12.07 6.12 7.74
CA HIS A 140 13.30 5.44 7.26
C HIS A 140 13.39 5.23 5.75
N ARG A 141 13.09 6.28 4.99
CA ARG A 141 13.19 6.25 3.53
C ARG A 141 14.63 6.04 3.07
N GLU A 142 14.79 5.13 2.12
CA GLU A 142 16.03 4.95 1.35
C GLU A 142 15.91 5.49 -0.07
N LEU A 143 14.70 5.87 -0.48
CA LEU A 143 14.38 6.48 -1.77
C LEU A 143 13.54 7.75 -1.53
N PRO A 144 13.55 8.74 -2.43
CA PRO A 144 12.76 9.97 -2.30
C PRO A 144 11.26 9.76 -2.58
N ILE A 145 10.66 8.77 -1.90
CA ILE A 145 9.26 8.35 -2.04
C ILE A 145 8.50 8.78 -0.79
N ARG A 146 7.37 9.45 -1.02
CA ARG A 146 6.41 9.85 0.01
C ARG A 146 5.02 9.35 -0.38
N ALA A 147 4.21 9.02 0.61
CA ALA A 147 2.81 8.74 0.39
C ALA A 147 2.02 10.04 0.17
N ASP A 148 0.98 9.93 -0.64
CA ASP A 148 -0.03 10.96 -0.87
C ASP A 148 -1.12 10.91 0.20
N TYR A 149 -1.43 9.70 0.69
CA TYR A 149 -2.42 9.42 1.71
C TYR A 149 -1.81 8.49 2.75
N VAL A 150 -1.92 8.84 4.03
CA VAL A 150 -1.33 8.06 5.12
C VAL A 150 -2.40 7.84 6.18
N GLY A 151 -2.63 6.60 6.60
CA GLY A 151 -3.54 6.30 7.71
C GLY A 151 -2.98 6.76 9.04
N LYS A 152 -1.75 6.36 9.37
CA LYS A 152 -1.04 6.83 10.56
C LYS A 152 0.47 6.92 10.33
N ASN A 153 1.06 8.04 10.74
CA ASN A 153 2.51 8.17 10.86
C ASN A 153 2.93 7.58 12.20
N ILE A 154 3.86 6.62 12.18
CA ILE A 154 4.37 5.94 13.37
C ILE A 154 5.88 6.11 13.38
N PRO A 155 6.44 6.98 14.25
CA PRO A 155 7.88 7.05 14.40
C PRO A 155 8.38 5.70 14.93
N THR A 156 9.33 5.10 14.22
CA THR A 156 9.94 3.83 14.62
C THR A 156 11.46 3.95 14.69
N SER A 157 12.14 3.02 15.37
CA SER A 157 13.57 2.76 15.21
C SER A 157 13.81 1.78 14.05
N SER A 158 15.07 1.63 13.62
CA SER A 158 15.48 0.61 12.66
C SER A 158 15.42 -0.82 13.23
N GLU A 159 15.38 -0.93 14.56
CA GLU A 159 15.25 -2.19 15.31
C GLU A 159 13.80 -2.61 15.50
N GLU A 160 12.85 -1.71 15.30
CA GLU A 160 11.43 -2.02 15.38
C GLU A 160 10.89 -2.60 14.06
N ARG A 161 9.79 -3.33 14.14
CA ARG A 161 9.01 -3.81 12.99
C ARG A 161 7.55 -3.47 13.18
N ILE A 162 6.91 -3.01 12.11
CA ILE A 162 5.46 -2.92 12.02
C ILE A 162 4.94 -4.22 11.40
N GLU A 163 3.97 -4.84 12.06
CA GLU A 163 3.20 -5.95 11.51
C GLU A 163 1.74 -5.52 11.42
N VAL A 164 1.16 -5.74 10.25
CA VAL A 164 -0.24 -5.47 9.95
C VAL A 164 -0.92 -6.82 9.86
N ASP A 165 -1.99 -6.99 10.63
CA ASP A 165 -2.93 -8.09 10.57
C ASP A 165 -4.23 -7.54 9.95
N LEU A 166 -4.78 -8.26 8.98
CA LEU A 166 -6.09 -7.94 8.39
C LEU A 166 -7.04 -9.13 8.50
N GLN A 167 -8.34 -8.87 8.64
CA GLN A 167 -9.37 -9.91 8.74
C GLN A 167 -9.27 -10.99 7.65
N GLU A 168 -8.92 -10.61 6.42
CA GLU A 168 -8.87 -11.48 5.25
C GLU A 168 -7.69 -12.46 5.29
N THR A 169 -6.59 -12.12 5.95
CA THR A 169 -5.37 -12.93 6.01
C THR A 169 -5.09 -13.50 7.39
N ASP A 170 -5.38 -12.75 8.44
CA ASP A 170 -4.93 -12.98 9.81
C ASP A 170 -6.10 -13.08 10.82
N GLN A 171 -7.35 -13.04 10.33
CA GLN A 171 -8.60 -13.20 11.09
C GLN A 171 -8.85 -12.12 12.16
N GLN A 172 -8.09 -11.02 12.09
CA GLN A 172 -8.26 -9.84 12.92
C GLN A 172 -7.72 -8.59 12.22
N ASP A 173 -8.25 -7.42 12.56
CA ASP A 173 -7.72 -6.13 12.11
C ASP A 173 -6.88 -5.50 13.23
N ARG A 174 -5.56 -5.44 13.02
CA ARG A 174 -4.63 -4.90 14.02
C ARG A 174 -3.33 -4.47 13.37
N VAL A 175 -2.74 -3.37 13.84
CA VAL A 175 -1.34 -3.05 13.56
C VAL A 175 -0.57 -2.99 14.86
N SER A 176 0.52 -3.74 14.94
CA SER A 176 1.39 -3.84 16.11
C SER A 176 2.82 -3.43 15.77
N ILE A 177 3.52 -2.87 16.75
CA ILE A 177 4.96 -2.63 16.71
C ILE A 177 5.67 -3.66 17.59
N TYR A 178 6.75 -4.23 17.06
CA TYR A 178 7.58 -5.23 17.72
C TYR A 178 9.03 -4.75 17.77
N ASP A 179 9.70 -4.97 18.90
CA ASP A 179 11.16 -4.87 18.96
C ASP A 179 11.76 -6.18 18.43
N LYS A 180 12.80 -6.09 17.57
CA LYS A 180 13.49 -7.26 17.01
C LYS A 180 13.99 -8.22 18.10
#